data_AF-A0A8S9M5Q5-F1
#
_entry.id   AF-A0A8S9M5Q5-F1
#
_cell.length_a   1.000
_cell.length_b   1.000
_cell.length_c   1.000
_cell.angle_alpha   90.00
_cell.angle_beta   90.00
_cell.angle_gamma   90.00
#
_symmetry.space_group_name_H-M   'P 1'
#
loop_
_entity.id
_entity.type
_entity.pdbx_description
1 polymer ?
#
loop_
_entity_poly.entity_id
_entity_poly.type
_entity_poly.pdbx_seq_one_letter_code
_entity_poly.pdbx_strand_id
1 'polypeptide(L)'
;MEEEKGAVAQSLIDVVTEIASVSDYRVTVKKLCSNLARRLKLLVPMFEEIRESKEPISEETLGTLVSLKEALSSAKDHLKFCSGGSKIYLVMEREQVTSKLLEVSVQLEQSLSKIPYEDLDISDEVKEQVELVLSQFRRAKGRVDASDDELYQDLHSLCIKSSDVDDHQPALQRVANKLQLMEIPDLAQESVFRYISRCNILTQLN
;
A
#
# COMPACT_ATOMS: atom_id res chain seq x y z
N MET A 1 -4.52 -28.41 -15.20
CA MET A 1 -3.27 -28.05 -14.49
C MET A 1 -2.37 -27.11 -15.28
N GLU A 2 -1.86 -27.46 -16.47
CA GLU A 2 -0.91 -26.56 -17.18
C GLU A 2 -1.55 -25.23 -17.61
N GLU A 3 -2.74 -25.26 -18.22
CA GLU A 3 -3.51 -24.06 -18.58
C GLU A 3 -3.91 -23.23 -17.35
N GLU A 4 -4.24 -23.90 -16.25
CA GLU A 4 -4.64 -23.28 -14.99
C GLU A 4 -3.46 -22.61 -14.27
N LYS A 5 -2.29 -23.27 -14.23
CA LYS A 5 -1.02 -22.71 -13.77
C LYS A 5 -0.69 -21.44 -14.56
N GLY A 6 -0.73 -21.52 -15.89
CA GLY A 6 -0.47 -20.39 -16.76
C GLY A 6 -1.40 -19.21 -16.49
N ALA A 7 -2.70 -19.46 -16.29
CA ALA A 7 -3.67 -18.44 -15.95
C ALA A 7 -3.43 -17.81 -14.58
N VAL A 8 -3.08 -18.61 -13.55
CA VAL A 8 -2.76 -18.11 -12.21
C VAL A 8 -1.48 -17.25 -12.24
N ALA A 9 -0.43 -17.73 -12.90
CA ALA A 9 0.83 -17.01 -13.05
C ALA A 9 0.65 -15.68 -13.80
N GLN A 10 -0.10 -15.68 -14.90
CA GLN A 10 -0.44 -14.45 -15.62
C GLN A 10 -1.19 -13.47 -14.72
N SER A 11 -2.18 -13.96 -13.96
CA SER A 11 -2.95 -13.10 -13.07
C SER A 11 -2.10 -12.51 -11.92
N LEU A 12 -1.09 -13.21 -11.43
CA LEU A 12 -0.11 -12.69 -10.47
C LEU A 12 0.71 -11.55 -11.08
N ILE A 13 1.19 -11.72 -12.32
CA ILE A 13 1.92 -10.68 -13.08
C ILE A 13 1.04 -9.45 -13.27
N ASP A 14 -0.23 -9.63 -13.64
CA ASP A 14 -1.17 -8.52 -13.87
C ASP A 14 -1.37 -7.71 -12.59
N VAL A 15 -1.60 -8.37 -11.45
CA VAL A 15 -1.78 -7.68 -10.16
C VAL A 15 -0.52 -6.93 -9.75
N VAL A 16 0.68 -7.52 -9.91
CA VAL A 16 1.94 -6.82 -9.60
C VAL A 16 2.19 -5.66 -10.54
N THR A 17 1.81 -5.78 -11.81
CA THR A 17 1.91 -4.69 -12.78
C THR A 17 0.97 -3.54 -12.43
N GLU A 18 -0.27 -3.83 -12.01
CA GLU A 18 -1.19 -2.83 -11.47
C GLU A 18 -0.62 -2.16 -10.20
N ILE A 19 0.01 -2.92 -9.31
CA ILE A 19 0.67 -2.37 -8.11
C ILE A 19 1.81 -1.41 -8.51
N ALA A 20 2.62 -1.82 -9.49
CA ALA A 20 3.75 -1.04 -9.97
C ALA A 20 3.32 0.25 -10.69
N SER A 21 2.09 0.31 -11.23
CA SER A 21 1.54 1.50 -11.87
C SER A 21 0.89 2.47 -10.88
N VAL A 22 0.66 2.09 -9.62
CA VAL A 22 0.18 3.01 -8.59
C VAL A 22 1.28 4.03 -8.28
N SER A 23 0.99 5.28 -8.64
CA SER A 23 1.82 6.46 -8.40
C SER A 23 1.20 7.38 -7.33
N ASP A 24 1.84 8.52 -7.09
CA ASP A 24 1.25 9.65 -6.33
C ASP A 24 0.76 9.33 -4.92
N TYR A 25 1.43 8.37 -4.26
CA TYR A 25 1.20 8.08 -2.85
C TYR A 25 1.28 9.35 -2.01
N ARG A 26 0.31 9.52 -1.10
CA ARG A 26 0.28 10.68 -0.21
C ARG A 26 1.53 10.72 0.67
N VAL A 27 2.01 11.93 0.94
CA VAL A 27 3.28 12.18 1.63
C VAL A 27 3.43 11.37 2.92
N THR A 28 2.37 11.28 3.74
CA THR A 28 2.33 10.56 5.02
C THR A 28 2.74 9.08 4.91
N VAL A 29 2.38 8.41 3.81
CA VAL A 29 2.59 6.96 3.61
C VAL A 29 3.49 6.65 2.42
N LYS A 30 3.95 7.67 1.69
CA LYS A 30 4.67 7.54 0.42
C LYS A 30 5.85 6.58 0.48
N LYS A 31 6.72 6.76 1.47
CA LYS A 31 7.92 5.92 1.63
C LYS A 31 7.54 4.44 1.85
N LEU A 32 6.59 4.17 2.73
CA LEU A 32 6.14 2.81 3.04
C LEU A 32 5.52 2.14 1.81
N CYS A 33 4.58 2.83 1.15
CA CYS A 33 3.92 2.34 -0.05
C CYS A 33 4.88 2.12 -1.22
N SER A 34 5.76 3.08 -1.50
CA SER A 34 6.76 2.95 -2.58
C SER A 34 7.76 1.82 -2.31
N ASN A 35 8.15 1.61 -1.05
CA ASN A 35 9.00 0.47 -0.68
C ASN A 35 8.29 -0.86 -0.92
N LEU A 36 7.01 -0.97 -0.53
CA LEU A 36 6.21 -2.17 -0.73
C LEU A 36 6.02 -2.49 -2.21
N ALA A 37 5.54 -1.52 -3.01
CA ALA A 37 5.30 -1.70 -4.44
C ALA A 37 6.58 -2.14 -5.19
N ARG A 38 7.72 -1.50 -4.88
CA ARG A 38 9.01 -1.88 -5.47
C ARG A 38 9.46 -3.29 -5.11
N ARG A 39 9.26 -3.73 -3.86
CA ARG A 39 9.58 -5.12 -3.46
C ARG A 39 8.71 -6.13 -4.18
N LEU A 40 7.42 -5.86 -4.30
CA LEU A 40 6.48 -6.74 -4.99
C LEU A 40 6.80 -6.87 -6.48
N LYS A 41 7.26 -5.80 -7.12
CA LYS A 41 7.71 -5.83 -8.52
C LYS A 41 8.88 -6.81 -8.77
N LEU A 42 9.70 -7.09 -7.76
CA LEU A 42 10.82 -8.05 -7.89
C LEU A 42 10.35 -9.50 -8.00
N LEU A 43 9.06 -9.79 -7.80
CA LEU A 43 8.51 -11.15 -7.92
C LEU A 43 8.08 -11.49 -9.36
N VAL A 44 8.05 -10.52 -10.28
CA VAL A 44 7.62 -10.74 -11.67
C VAL A 44 8.41 -11.86 -12.37
N PRO A 45 9.75 -11.92 -12.29
CA PRO A 45 10.52 -12.98 -12.95
C PRO A 45 10.12 -14.39 -12.50
N MET A 46 9.81 -14.57 -11.20
CA MET A 46 9.31 -15.85 -10.68
C MET A 46 8.01 -16.27 -11.36
N PHE A 47 7.07 -15.34 -11.53
CA PHE A 47 5.79 -15.67 -12.16
C PHE A 47 5.95 -15.91 -13.67
N GLU A 48 6.88 -15.23 -14.34
CA GLU A 48 7.19 -15.46 -15.75
C GLU A 48 7.76 -16.87 -15.96
N GLU A 49 8.73 -17.29 -15.16
CA GLU A 49 9.29 -18.65 -15.24
C GLU A 49 8.25 -19.73 -14.91
N ILE A 50 7.41 -19.53 -13.89
CA ILE A 50 6.29 -20.47 -13.58
C ILE A 50 5.33 -20.61 -14.77
N ARG A 51 5.01 -19.50 -15.44
CA ARG A 51 4.11 -19.46 -16.60
C ARG A 51 4.71 -20.18 -17.81
N GLU A 52 6.02 -20.04 -18.02
CA GLU A 52 6.74 -20.53 -19.20
C GLU A 52 7.22 -21.98 -19.04
N SER A 53 7.37 -22.45 -17.81
CA SER A 53 7.71 -23.84 -17.52
C SER A 53 6.65 -24.79 -18.08
N LYS A 54 7.12 -25.93 -18.61
CA LYS A 54 6.25 -27.04 -19.06
C LYS A 54 6.02 -28.08 -17.97
N GLU A 55 6.74 -27.97 -16.86
CA GLU A 55 6.59 -28.90 -15.75
C GLU A 55 5.24 -28.66 -15.05
N PRO A 56 4.49 -29.74 -14.76
CA PRO A 56 3.27 -29.62 -13.98
C PRO A 56 3.62 -29.26 -12.54
N ILE A 57 2.76 -28.46 -11.90
CA ILE A 57 2.83 -28.20 -10.46
C ILE A 57 1.73 -28.97 -9.75
N SER A 58 1.94 -29.31 -8.48
CA SER A 58 0.92 -29.96 -7.66
C SER A 58 -0.26 -29.02 -7.39
N GLU A 59 -1.43 -29.60 -7.06
CA GLU A 59 -2.60 -28.81 -6.62
C GLU A 59 -2.30 -28.01 -5.34
N GLU A 60 -1.45 -28.54 -4.46
CA GLU A 60 -1.00 -27.84 -3.25
C GLU A 60 -0.19 -26.59 -3.61
N THR A 61 0.82 -26.73 -4.49
CA THR A 61 1.63 -25.60 -4.98
C THR A 61 0.75 -24.56 -5.65
N LEU A 62 -0.20 -24.98 -6.49
CA LEU A 62 -1.17 -24.07 -7.12
C LEU A 62 -2.01 -23.31 -6.07
N GLY A 63 -2.46 -24.00 -5.01
CA GLY A 63 -3.18 -23.38 -3.90
C GLY A 63 -2.37 -22.31 -3.15
N THR A 64 -1.05 -22.49 -3.01
CA THR A 64 -0.17 -21.46 -2.42
C THR A 64 -0.05 -20.23 -3.32
N LEU A 65 0.00 -20.40 -4.65
CA LEU A 65 0.03 -19.30 -5.61
C LEU A 65 -1.28 -18.51 -5.63
N VAL A 66 -2.42 -19.19 -5.51
CA VAL A 66 -3.74 -18.55 -5.35
C VAL A 66 -3.79 -17.74 -4.06
N SER A 67 -3.30 -18.29 -2.94
CA SER A 67 -3.22 -17.58 -1.65
C SER A 67 -2.31 -16.34 -1.73
N LEU A 68 -1.21 -16.43 -2.49
CA LEU A 68 -0.34 -15.27 -2.75
C LEU A 68 -1.05 -14.21 -3.58
N LYS A 69 -1.84 -14.60 -4.59
CA LYS A 69 -2.63 -13.66 -5.39
C LYS A 69 -3.64 -12.89 -4.55
N GLU A 70 -4.29 -13.53 -3.59
CA GLU A 70 -5.21 -12.86 -2.66
C GLU A 70 -4.48 -11.83 -1.80
N ALA A 71 -3.31 -12.18 -1.26
CA ALA A 71 -2.48 -11.26 -0.50
C ALA A 71 -1.99 -10.07 -1.34
N LEU A 72 -1.58 -10.30 -2.59
CA LEU A 72 -1.22 -9.26 -3.56
C LEU A 72 -2.42 -8.36 -3.90
N SER A 73 -3.61 -8.93 -4.06
CA SER A 73 -4.83 -8.15 -4.34
C SER A 73 -5.19 -7.26 -3.16
N SER A 74 -5.12 -7.79 -1.94
CA SER A 74 -5.24 -6.99 -0.72
C SER A 74 -4.21 -5.86 -0.69
N ALA A 75 -2.93 -6.15 -0.99
CA ALA A 75 -1.90 -5.12 -1.05
C ALA A 75 -2.20 -4.03 -2.07
N LYS A 76 -2.68 -4.41 -3.26
CA LYS A 76 -3.10 -3.48 -4.31
C LYS A 76 -4.16 -2.51 -3.81
N ASP A 77 -5.19 -3.00 -3.13
CA ASP A 77 -6.29 -2.15 -2.65
C ASP A 77 -5.81 -1.12 -1.62
N HIS A 78 -4.93 -1.54 -0.69
CA HIS A 78 -4.33 -0.62 0.28
C HIS A 78 -3.41 0.40 -0.38
N LEU A 79 -2.63 0.00 -1.39
CA LEU A 79 -1.77 0.93 -2.14
C LEU A 79 -2.61 1.94 -2.95
N LYS A 80 -3.69 1.50 -3.60
CA LYS A 80 -4.63 2.40 -4.29
C LYS A 80 -5.28 3.38 -3.32
N PHE A 81 -5.67 2.92 -2.13
CA PHE A 81 -6.18 3.80 -1.07
C PHE A 81 -5.14 4.84 -0.63
N CYS A 82 -3.87 4.44 -0.49
CA CYS A 82 -2.77 5.36 -0.12
C CYS A 82 -2.40 6.38 -1.22
N SER A 83 -2.86 6.17 -2.45
CA SER A 83 -2.68 7.07 -3.60
C SER A 83 -3.90 7.99 -3.78
N GLY A 84 -5.11 7.43 -3.86
CA GLY A 84 -6.34 8.17 -4.16
C GLY A 84 -7.19 8.58 -2.95
N GLY A 85 -6.86 8.09 -1.75
CA GLY A 85 -7.61 8.36 -0.53
C GLY A 85 -7.47 9.80 -0.02
N SER A 86 -8.34 10.16 0.94
CA SER A 86 -8.32 11.46 1.62
C SER A 86 -6.97 11.72 2.28
N LYS A 87 -6.37 12.85 1.93
CA LYS A 87 -5.12 13.36 2.50
C LYS A 87 -5.29 13.62 4.00
N ILE A 88 -6.44 14.17 4.42
CA ILE A 88 -6.75 14.42 5.84
C ILE A 88 -6.88 13.11 6.61
N TYR A 89 -7.64 12.14 6.09
CA TYR A 89 -7.79 10.83 6.71
C TYR A 89 -6.44 10.13 6.91
N LEU A 90 -5.58 10.15 5.89
CA LEU A 90 -4.28 9.49 5.95
C LEU A 90 -3.33 10.12 6.99
N VAL A 91 -3.54 11.38 7.38
CA VAL A 91 -2.83 12.00 8.52
C VAL A 91 -3.50 11.64 9.85
N MET A 92 -4.82 11.79 9.94
CA MET A 92 -5.54 11.62 11.20
C MET A 92 -5.54 10.16 11.69
N GLU A 93 -5.65 9.21 10.76
CA GLU A 93 -5.64 7.77 11.01
C GLU A 93 -4.30 7.13 10.64
N ARG A 94 -3.20 7.90 10.66
CA ARG A 94 -1.87 7.47 10.24
C ARG A 94 -1.40 6.16 10.87
N GLU A 95 -1.70 5.94 12.16
CA GLU A 95 -1.33 4.73 12.90
C GLU A 95 -2.11 3.51 12.39
N GLN A 96 -3.41 3.66 12.18
CA GLN A 96 -4.27 2.60 11.65
C GLN A 96 -3.85 2.22 10.23
N VAL A 97 -3.63 3.20 9.37
CA VAL A 97 -3.21 2.99 7.97
C VAL A 97 -1.84 2.31 7.91
N THR A 98 -0.89 2.77 8.73
CA THR A 98 0.45 2.16 8.83
C THR A 98 0.37 0.72 9.33
N SER A 99 -0.41 0.48 10.38
CA SER A 99 -0.64 -0.87 10.93
C SER A 99 -1.20 -1.80 9.85
N LYS A 100 -2.15 -1.32 9.06
CA LYS A 100 -2.76 -2.11 7.99
C LYS A 100 -1.78 -2.46 6.86
N LEU A 101 -0.91 -1.52 6.45
CA LEU A 101 0.14 -1.79 5.47
C LEU A 101 1.19 -2.79 6.00
N LEU A 102 1.48 -2.75 7.30
CA LEU A 102 2.36 -3.72 7.95
C LEU A 102 1.71 -5.11 8.03
N GLU A 103 0.42 -5.21 8.37
CA GLU A 103 -0.33 -6.48 8.33
C GLU A 103 -0.28 -7.12 6.95
N VAL A 104 -0.55 -6.34 5.90
CA VAL A 104 -0.46 -6.80 4.50
C VAL A 104 0.95 -7.30 4.17
N SER A 105 1.98 -6.59 4.63
CA SER A 105 3.38 -7.02 4.43
C SER A 105 3.68 -8.35 5.12
N VAL A 106 3.10 -8.60 6.30
CA VAL A 106 3.22 -9.89 7.00
C VAL A 106 2.47 -10.99 6.26
N GLN A 107 1.26 -10.72 5.76
CA GLN A 107 0.48 -11.69 4.97
C GLN A 107 1.22 -12.09 3.69
N LEU A 108 1.84 -11.13 2.99
CA LEU A 108 2.65 -11.40 1.80
C LEU A 108 3.86 -12.28 2.12
N GLU A 109 4.58 -12.00 3.20
CA GLU A 109 5.72 -12.81 3.64
C GLU A 109 5.29 -14.24 3.97
N GLN A 110 4.18 -14.39 4.70
CA GLN A 110 3.63 -15.70 5.04
C GLN A 110 3.20 -16.48 3.80
N SER A 111 2.49 -15.85 2.86
CA SER A 111 2.06 -16.51 1.62
C SER A 111 3.25 -16.91 0.75
N LEU A 112 4.26 -16.06 0.61
CA LEU A 112 5.49 -16.40 -0.11
C LEU A 112 6.23 -17.56 0.56
N SER A 113 6.38 -17.54 1.89
CA SER A 113 7.13 -18.56 2.63
C SER A 113 6.53 -19.97 2.56
N LYS A 114 5.26 -20.09 2.16
CA LYS A 114 4.55 -21.37 2.02
C LYS A 114 4.74 -22.03 0.66
N ILE A 115 5.29 -21.32 -0.33
CA ILE A 115 5.48 -21.87 -1.67
C ILE A 115 6.59 -22.94 -1.61
N PRO A 116 6.33 -24.17 -2.09
CA PRO A 116 7.36 -25.19 -2.18
C PRO A 116 8.25 -24.93 -3.41
N TYR A 117 9.27 -24.08 -3.24
CA TYR A 117 10.15 -23.65 -4.35
C TYR A 117 10.95 -24.79 -4.99
N GLU A 118 11.13 -25.91 -4.29
CA GLU A 118 11.78 -27.11 -4.85
C GLU A 118 10.90 -27.85 -5.87
N ASP A 119 9.58 -27.63 -5.82
CA ASP A 119 8.62 -28.21 -6.77
C ASP A 119 8.42 -27.30 -8.00
N LEU A 120 9.11 -26.17 -8.05
CA LEU A 120 9.04 -25.21 -9.14
C LEU A 120 10.28 -25.30 -10.02
N ASP A 121 10.04 -25.41 -11.33
CA ASP A 121 11.05 -25.29 -12.37
C ASP A 121 11.38 -23.81 -12.62
N ILE A 122 12.05 -23.21 -11.63
CA ILE A 122 12.56 -21.83 -11.64
C ILE A 122 14.07 -21.82 -11.39
N SER A 123 14.74 -20.84 -11.96
CA SER A 123 16.19 -20.69 -11.89
C SER A 123 16.67 -20.36 -10.47
N ASP A 124 17.90 -20.77 -10.15
CA ASP A 124 18.53 -20.47 -8.85
C ASP A 124 18.63 -18.94 -8.63
N GLU A 125 18.86 -18.15 -9.68
CA GLU A 125 18.89 -16.69 -9.59
C GLU A 125 17.53 -16.10 -9.18
N VAL A 126 16.42 -16.64 -9.72
CA VAL A 126 15.07 -16.26 -9.29
C VAL A 126 14.79 -16.70 -7.86
N LYS A 127 15.21 -17.91 -7.45
CA LYS A 127 15.08 -18.37 -6.06
C LYS A 127 15.80 -17.43 -5.09
N GLU A 128 17.05 -17.04 -5.40
CA GLU A 128 17.82 -16.07 -4.62
C GLU A 128 17.12 -14.71 -4.55
N GLN A 129 16.57 -14.22 -5.67
CA GLN A 129 15.81 -12.97 -5.69
C GLN A 129 14.59 -13.01 -4.76
N VAL A 130 13.85 -14.11 -4.77
CA VAL A 130 12.67 -14.31 -3.91
C VAL A 130 13.08 -14.39 -2.44
N GLU A 131 14.18 -15.07 -2.12
CA GLU A 131 14.73 -15.11 -0.76
C GLU A 131 15.15 -13.72 -0.28
N LEU A 132 15.76 -12.92 -1.15
CA LEU A 132 16.06 -11.52 -0.85
C LEU A 132 14.78 -10.74 -0.52
N VAL A 133 13.71 -10.90 -1.30
CA VAL A 133 12.41 -10.25 -1.03
C VAL A 133 11.85 -10.68 0.33
N LEU A 134 11.84 -11.97 0.65
CA LEU A 134 11.43 -12.51 1.95
C LEU A 134 12.25 -11.90 3.11
N SER A 135 13.57 -11.83 2.96
CA SER A 135 14.45 -11.24 3.97
C SER A 135 14.11 -9.76 4.21
N GLN A 136 13.75 -9.01 3.17
CA GLN A 136 13.38 -7.61 3.26
C GLN A 136 12.03 -7.41 3.95
N PHE A 137 11.07 -8.32 3.75
CA PHE A 137 9.82 -8.32 4.51
C PHE A 137 10.06 -8.57 6.00
N ARG A 138 10.84 -9.60 6.33
CA ARG A 138 11.19 -9.93 7.73
C ARG A 138 11.90 -8.78 8.44
N ARG A 139 12.83 -8.10 7.76
CA ARG A 139 13.57 -6.93 8.30
C ARG A 139 12.71 -5.68 8.46
N ALA A 140 11.64 -5.54 7.68
CA ALA A 140 10.74 -4.40 7.78
C ALA A 140 9.75 -4.52 8.94
N LYS A 141 9.54 -5.72 9.46
CA LYS A 141 8.70 -5.98 10.64
C LYS A 141 9.24 -5.21 11.85
N GLY A 142 8.45 -4.25 12.35
CA GLY A 142 8.80 -3.45 13.54
C GLY A 142 9.48 -2.10 13.28
N ARG A 143 9.69 -1.68 12.03
CA ARG A 143 10.17 -0.32 11.71
C ARG A 143 8.98 0.58 11.43
N VAL A 144 8.58 1.38 12.42
CA VAL A 144 7.68 2.52 12.21
C VAL A 144 8.57 3.76 12.05
N ASP A 145 8.57 4.39 10.88
CA ASP A 145 9.25 5.66 10.68
C ASP A 145 8.61 6.72 11.60
N ALA A 146 9.40 7.64 12.14
CA ALA A 146 8.88 8.76 12.93
C ALA A 146 7.88 9.56 12.08
N SER A 147 6.69 9.78 12.62
CA SER A 147 5.62 10.48 11.92
C SER A 147 5.79 12.01 11.99
N ASP A 148 5.27 12.74 11.01
CA ASP A 148 5.22 14.21 11.06
C ASP A 148 4.20 14.62 12.14
N ASP A 149 4.71 14.87 13.35
CA ASP A 149 3.90 15.24 14.50
C ASP A 149 3.32 16.64 14.36
N GLU A 150 3.96 17.57 13.64
CA GLU A 150 3.43 18.93 13.46
C GLU A 150 2.16 18.93 12.61
N LEU A 151 2.16 18.23 11.48
CA LEU A 151 0.99 18.18 10.59
C LEU A 151 -0.22 17.51 11.27
N TYR A 152 0.03 16.46 12.07
CA TYR A 152 -1.01 15.82 12.85
C TYR A 152 -1.58 16.75 13.93
N GLN A 153 -0.71 17.43 14.69
CA GLN A 153 -1.15 18.35 15.74
C GLN A 153 -1.93 19.54 15.17
N ASP A 154 -1.48 20.10 14.05
CA ASP A 154 -2.18 21.18 13.35
C ASP A 154 -3.59 20.74 12.94
N LEU A 155 -3.74 19.60 12.25
CA LEU A 155 -5.05 19.06 11.86
C LEU A 155 -5.93 18.71 13.06
N HIS A 156 -5.36 18.06 14.07
CA HIS A 156 -6.08 17.69 15.28
C HIS A 156 -6.61 18.92 16.03
N SER A 157 -5.82 20.01 16.08
CA SER A 157 -6.25 21.27 16.69
C SER A 157 -7.43 21.92 15.94
N LEU A 158 -7.41 21.87 14.60
CA LEU A 158 -8.50 22.36 13.74
C LEU A 158 -9.78 21.50 13.87
N CYS A 159 -9.65 20.19 14.10
CA CYS A 159 -10.79 19.30 14.30
C CYS A 159 -11.49 19.48 15.66
N ILE A 160 -10.78 19.94 16.71
CA ILE A 160 -11.29 19.95 18.10
C ILE A 160 -11.74 21.33 18.57
N LYS A 161 -11.12 22.42 18.08
CA LYS A 161 -11.42 23.77 18.56
C LYS A 161 -12.44 24.46 17.66
N SER A 162 -13.59 24.79 18.24
CA SER A 162 -14.73 25.44 17.56
C SER A 162 -14.84 26.94 17.84
N SER A 163 -13.80 27.60 18.36
CA SER A 163 -13.91 28.98 18.85
C SER A 163 -12.68 29.81 18.48
N ASP A 164 -12.96 30.88 17.74
CA ASP A 164 -12.09 31.90 17.14
C ASP A 164 -11.31 31.52 15.86
N VAL A 165 -11.87 31.94 14.72
CA VAL A 165 -11.36 31.73 13.36
C VAL A 165 -9.99 32.40 13.15
N ASP A 166 -9.70 33.48 13.88
CA ASP A 166 -8.49 34.30 13.71
C ASP A 166 -7.21 33.62 14.26
N ASP A 167 -7.33 32.79 15.31
CA ASP A 167 -6.18 32.11 15.92
C ASP A 167 -5.70 30.89 15.12
N HIS A 168 -6.51 30.42 14.17
CA HIS A 168 -6.27 29.18 13.42
C HIS A 168 -5.72 29.38 12.01
N GLN A 169 -5.70 30.62 11.50
CA GLN A 169 -5.25 30.94 10.15
C GLN A 169 -3.82 30.44 9.82
N PRO A 170 -2.83 30.52 10.74
CA PRO A 170 -1.49 29.98 10.45
C PRO A 170 -1.46 28.45 10.34
N ALA A 171 -2.21 27.75 11.19
CA ALA A 171 -2.29 26.28 11.16
C ALA A 171 -3.06 25.81 9.91
N LEU A 172 -4.16 26.50 9.57
CA LEU A 172 -4.94 26.24 8.36
C LEU A 172 -4.08 26.40 7.10
N GLN A 173 -3.31 27.49 7.01
CA GLN A 173 -2.41 27.73 5.88
C GLN A 173 -1.31 26.66 5.79
N ARG A 174 -0.72 26.23 6.93
CA ARG A 174 0.27 25.14 6.94
C ARG A 174 -0.33 23.83 6.47
N VAL A 175 -1.52 23.46 6.96
CA VAL A 175 -2.23 22.24 6.56
C VAL A 175 -2.57 22.28 5.08
N ALA A 176 -3.15 23.37 4.59
CA ALA A 176 -3.52 23.53 3.19
C ALA A 176 -2.30 23.45 2.27
N ASN A 177 -1.17 24.05 2.67
CA ASN A 177 0.09 23.95 1.92
C ASN A 177 0.69 22.54 1.96
N LYS A 178 0.84 21.93 3.15
CA LYS A 178 1.44 20.60 3.31
C LYS A 178 0.63 19.50 2.63
N LEU A 179 -0.70 19.61 2.66
CA LEU A 179 -1.60 18.67 1.99
C LEU A 179 -1.94 19.07 0.55
N GLN A 180 -1.50 20.24 0.07
CA GLN A 180 -1.87 20.76 -1.25
C GLN A 180 -3.41 20.78 -1.41
N LEU A 181 -4.11 21.45 -0.49
CA LEU A 181 -5.57 21.66 -0.49
C LEU A 181 -5.89 23.11 -0.84
N MET A 182 -5.33 23.59 -1.95
CA MET A 182 -5.41 25.01 -2.34
C MET A 182 -6.42 25.25 -3.46
N GLU A 183 -6.91 24.20 -4.12
CA GLU A 183 -7.85 24.28 -5.23
C GLU A 183 -9.19 23.61 -4.89
N ILE A 184 -10.28 24.10 -5.51
CA ILE A 184 -11.63 23.53 -5.36
C ILE A 184 -11.68 22.01 -5.64
N PRO A 185 -10.98 21.47 -6.66
CA PRO A 185 -10.96 20.03 -6.90
C PRO A 185 -10.34 19.21 -5.75
N ASP A 186 -9.30 19.72 -5.10
CA ASP A 186 -8.70 19.07 -3.94
C ASP A 186 -9.70 19.00 -2.78
N LEU A 187 -10.38 20.12 -2.49
CA LEU A 187 -11.40 20.21 -1.45
C LEU A 187 -12.62 19.33 -1.75
N ALA A 188 -13.03 19.27 -3.03
CA ALA A 188 -14.11 18.41 -3.48
C ALA A 188 -13.76 16.94 -3.33
N GLN A 189 -12.55 16.51 -3.71
CA GLN A 189 -12.07 15.14 -3.50
C GLN A 189 -12.10 14.76 -2.02
N GLU A 190 -11.62 15.65 -1.16
CA GLU A 190 -11.68 15.50 0.27
C GLU A 190 -13.13 15.35 0.77
N SER A 191 -14.07 16.18 0.32
CA SER A 191 -15.47 16.19 0.76
C SER A 191 -16.26 14.90 0.51
N VAL A 192 -15.80 14.05 -0.43
CA VAL A 192 -16.38 12.73 -0.70
C VAL A 192 -16.12 11.76 0.46
N PHE A 193 -15.09 11.99 1.27
CA PHE A 193 -14.73 11.14 2.40
C PHE A 193 -15.43 11.61 3.69
N ARG A 194 -16.21 10.70 4.29
CA ARG A 194 -17.05 10.98 5.49
C ARG A 194 -16.29 11.48 6.73
N TYR A 195 -14.97 11.36 6.77
CA TYR A 195 -14.15 11.80 7.91
C TYR A 195 -14.21 13.33 8.10
N ILE A 196 -14.44 14.07 7.02
CA ILE A 196 -14.39 15.54 7.02
C ILE A 196 -15.63 16.19 7.62
N SER A 197 -16.80 15.56 7.47
CA SER A 197 -18.04 16.04 8.12
C SER A 197 -17.93 16.08 9.65
N ARG A 198 -16.91 15.42 10.23
CA ARG A 198 -16.65 15.38 11.67
C ARG A 198 -15.67 16.45 12.15
N CYS A 199 -14.92 17.10 11.26
CA CYS A 199 -13.85 18.04 11.62
C CYS A 199 -14.11 19.52 11.24
N ASN A 200 -15.23 19.88 10.57
CA ASN A 200 -15.54 21.26 10.13
C ASN A 200 -14.45 21.98 9.28
N ILE A 201 -13.40 21.28 8.83
CA ILE A 201 -12.25 21.86 8.11
C ILE A 201 -12.67 22.51 6.78
N LEU A 202 -13.59 21.89 6.01
CA LEU A 202 -14.05 22.46 4.73
C LEU A 202 -14.90 23.72 4.89
N THR A 203 -15.56 23.89 6.04
CA THR A 203 -16.33 25.10 6.36
C THR A 203 -15.43 26.29 6.69
N GLN A 204 -14.15 26.04 7.00
CA GLN A 204 -13.14 27.07 7.26
C GLN A 204 -12.23 27.35 6.06
N LEU A 205 -12.24 26.49 5.03
CA LEU A 205 -11.44 26.64 3.80
C LEU A 205 -12.21 27.29 2.63
N ASN A 206 -13.54 27.43 2.74
CA ASN A 206 -14.41 28.16 1.81
C ASN A 206 -14.74 29.55 2.35
#